data_AF-A0A7G9GRI5-F1
#
_entry.id   AF-A0A7G9GRI5-F1
#
_cell.length_a   1.000
_cell.length_b   1.000
_cell.length_c   1.000
_cell.angle_alpha   90.00
_cell.angle_beta   90.00
_cell.angle_gamma   90.00
#
_symmetry.space_group_name_H-M   'P 1'
#
loop_
_entity.id
_entity.type
_entity.pdbx_description
1 polymer ?
#
loop_
_entity_poly.entity_id
_entity_poly.type
_entity_poly.pdbx_seq_one_letter_code
_entity_poly.pdbx_strand_id
1 'polypeptide(L)' 'MHTQTKYKSEMKTAVLGDRTITIKNLTPILPPQEREKRRREVEQQLFDVFRKYAGQRG' A
#
# COMPACT_ATOMS: atom_id res chain seq x y z
N MET A 1 17.13 15.68 10.63
CA MET A 1 16.63 15.83 9.24
C MET A 1 15.17 15.39 9.19
N HIS A 2 14.19 16.28 9.39
CA HIS A 2 12.77 15.92 9.23
C HIS A 2 12.38 16.20 7.79
N THR A 3 12.37 15.16 6.96
CA THR A 3 11.89 15.24 5.58
C THR A 3 10.39 15.44 5.60
N GLN A 4 9.92 16.59 5.11
CA GLN A 4 8.50 16.89 4.97
C GLN A 4 7.84 15.79 4.12
N THR A 5 7.10 14.90 4.78
CA THR A 5 6.41 13.79 4.11
C THR A 5 5.31 14.39 3.25
N LYS A 6 5.45 14.30 1.93
CA LYS A 6 4.41 14.76 1.01
C LYS A 6 3.29 13.73 1.03
N TYR A 7 2.05 14.17 1.13
CA TYR A 7 0.88 13.28 1.13
C TYR A 7 0.01 13.56 -0.08
N LYS A 8 -0.49 12.49 -0.71
CA LYS A 8 -1.60 12.57 -1.64
C LYS A 8 -2.88 12.41 -0.83
N SER A 9 -3.74 13.42 -0.85
CA SER A 9 -5.07 13.33 -0.24
C SER A 9 -6.11 12.91 -1.28
N GLU A 10 -6.91 11.91 -0.96
CA GLU A 10 -8.10 11.53 -1.70
C GLU A 10 -9.30 11.63 -0.76
N MET A 11 -10.38 12.28 -1.20
CA MET A 11 -11.62 12.40 -0.42
C MET A 11 -12.68 11.52 -1.06
N LYS A 12 -13.31 10.66 -0.25
CA LYS A 12 -14.43 9.83 -0.66
C LYS A 12 -15.60 10.07 0.27
N THR A 13 -16.76 10.36 -0.28
CA THR A 13 -18.00 10.34 0.47
C THR A 13 -18.60 8.94 0.38
N ALA A 14 -18.91 8.35 1.53
CA ALA A 14 -19.56 7.06 1.63
C ALA A 14 -20.81 7.21 2.48
N VAL A 15 -21.88 6.51 2.10
CA VAL A 15 -23.11 6.47 2.89
C VAL A 15 -23.07 5.20 3.74
N LEU A 16 -23.17 5.37 5.06
CA LEU A 16 -23.21 4.28 6.03
C LEU A 16 -24.52 4.36 6.80
N GLY A 17 -25.49 3.54 6.41
CA GLY A 17 -26.88 3.66 6.89
C GLY A 17 -27.48 5.01 6.51
N ASP A 18 -28.00 5.73 7.50
CA ASP A 18 -28.64 7.04 7.30
C ASP A 18 -27.64 8.22 7.37
N ARG A 19 -26.33 7.93 7.48
CA ARG A 19 -25.28 8.95 7.66
C ARG A 19 -24.32 8.98 6.47
N THR A 20 -24.09 10.17 5.94
CA THR A 20 -23.02 10.42 4.96
C THR A 20 -21.72 10.73 5.69
N ILE A 21 -20.68 9.93 5.44
CA ILE A 21 -19.36 10.08 6.05
C ILE A 21 -18.37 10.49 4.97
N THR A 22 -17.51 11.46 5.29
CA THR A 22 -16.39 11.85 4.43
C THR A 22 -15.11 11.18 4.90
N ILE A 23 -14.57 10.29 4.08
CA ILE A 23 -13.32 9.58 4.30
C ILE A 23 -12.20 10.37 3.60
N LYS A 24 -11.23 10.86 4.38
CA LYS A 24 -10.01 11.50 3.86
C LYS A 24 -8.85 10.50 3.90
N ASN A 25 -8.56 9.89 2.76
CA ASN A 25 -7.42 9.00 2.61
C ASN A 25 -6.16 9.82 2.37
N LEU A 26 -5.17 9.69 3.27
CA LEU A 26 -3.85 10.27 3.11
C LEU A 26 -2.88 9.16 2.73
N THR A 27 -2.41 9.17 1.49
CA THR A 27 -1.37 8.23 1.04
C THR A 27 -0.01 8.94 1.09
N PRO A 28 0.96 8.46 1.89
CA PRO A 28 2.30 9.03 1.91
C PRO A 28 2.98 8.84 0.55
N ILE A 29 3.51 9.92 0.01
CA ILE A 29 4.32 9.91 -1.21
C ILE A 29 5.73 9.56 -0.79
N LEU A 30 6.05 8.27 -0.94
CA LEU A 30 7.39 7.77 -0.65
C LEU A 30 8.40 8.30 -1.68
N PRO A 31 9.61 8.68 -1.24
CA PRO A 31 10.71 8.93 -2.16
C PRO A 31 10.94 7.74 -3.08
N PRO A 32 11.43 7.96 -4.32
CA PRO A 32 11.64 6.88 -5.29
C PRO A 32 12.52 5.75 -4.74
N GLN A 33 13.54 6.09 -3.94
CA GLN A 33 14.44 5.10 -3.33
C GLN A 33 13.73 4.18 -2.32
N GLU A 34 12.88 4.73 -1.44
CA GLU A 34 12.12 3.93 -0.49
C GLU A 34 11.02 3.11 -1.17
N ARG A 35 10.39 3.69 -2.20
CA ARG A 35 9.39 3.00 -3.01
C ARG A 35 9.96 1.76 -3.69
N GLU A 36 11.14 1.88 -4.30
CA GLU A 36 11.82 0.75 -4.94
C GLU A 36 12.28 -0.30 -3.90
N LYS A 37 12.73 0.12 -2.71
CA LYS A 37 13.06 -0.81 -1.63
C LYS A 37 11.84 -1.63 -1.21
N ARG A 38 10.71 -0.98 -0.91
CA ARG A 38 9.46 -1.67 -0.54
C ARG A 38 8.95 -2.56 -1.68
N ARG A 39 9.06 -2.11 -2.93
CA ARG A 39 8.68 -2.90 -4.10
C ARG A 39 9.46 -4.21 -4.18
N ARG A 40 10.79 -4.15 -4.00
CA ARG A 40 11.65 -5.34 -3.98
C ARG A 40 11.32 -6.28 -2.82
N GLU A 41 11.05 -5.74 -1.63
CA GLU A 41 10.64 -6.54 -0.46
C GLU A 41 9.34 -7.31 -0.74
N VAL A 42 8.34 -6.64 -1.32
CA VAL A 42 7.06 -7.28 -1.70
C VAL A 42 7.28 -8.34 -2.77
N GLU A 43 8.08 -8.06 -3.80
CA GLU A 43 8.39 -9.01 -4.87
C GLU A 43 9.11 -10.25 -4.33
N GLN A 44 10.07 -10.08 -3.43
CA GLN A 44 10.78 -11.18 -2.79
C GLN A 44 9.83 -12.04 -1.94
N GLN A 45 8.96 -11.42 -1.13
CA GLN A 45 7.97 -12.15 -0.34
C GLN A 45 7.00 -12.93 -1.23
N LEU A 46 6.52 -12.32 -2.32
CA LEU A 46 5.66 -13.00 -3.28
C LEU A 46 6.37 -14.17 -3.95
N PHE A 47 7.64 -13.99 -4.34
CA PHE A 47 8.45 -15.06 -4.88
C PHE A 47 8.57 -16.23 -3.91
N ASP A 48 8.86 -15.96 -2.63
CA ASP A 48 8.98 -17.00 -1.61
C ASP A 48 7.66 -17.75 -1.39
N VAL A 49 6.53 -17.03 -1.38
CA VAL A 49 5.19 -17.63 -1.30
C VAL A 49 4.92 -18.51 -2.51
N PHE A 50 5.12 -18.00 -3.73
CA PHE A 50 4.89 -18.79 -4.94
C PHE A 50 5.80 -20.01 -4.99
N ARG A 51 7.09 -19.87 -4.64
CA ARG A 51 8.02 -20.98 -4.54
C ARG A 51 7.56 -22.03 -3.53
N LYS A 52 7.05 -21.62 -2.36
CA LYS A 52 6.58 -22.52 -1.30
C LYS A 52 5.40 -23.38 -1.77
N TYR A 53 4.47 -22.82 -2.53
CA TYR A 53 3.24 -23.51 -2.93
C TYR A 53 3.27 -24.09 -4.35
N ALA A 54 4.22 -23.69 -5.22
CA ALA A 54 4.34 -24.21 -6.58
C ALA A 54 4.72 -25.70 -6.63
N GLY A 55 5.46 -26.20 -5.63
CA GLY A 55 5.87 -27.60 -5.55
C GLY A 55 4.88 -28.55 -4.86
N GLN A 56 3.75 -28.05 -4.33
CA GLN A 56 2.75 -28.86 -3.61
C GLN A 56 1.63 -29.41 -4.50
N ARG A 57 1.71 -29.21 -5.82
CA ARG A 57 0.85 -29.88 -6.80
C ARG A 57 1.59 -31.11 -7.35
N GLY A 58 1.68 -32.15 -6.54
CA GLY A 58 2.12 -33.49 -6.90
C GLY A 58 1.20 -34.49 -6.25
#